data_AF-A0A516GZR9-F1
#
_entry.id   AF-A0A516GZR9-F1
#
_cell.length_a   1.000
_cell.length_b   1.000
_cell.length_c   1.000
_cell.angle_alpha   90.00
_cell.angle_beta   90.00
_cell.angle_gamma   90.00
#
_symmetry.space_group_name_H-M   'P 1'
#
loop_
_entity.id
_entity.type
_entity.pdbx_description
1 polymer ?
#
loop_
_entity_poly.entity_id
_entity_poly.type
_entity_poly.pdbx_seq_one_letter_code
_entity_poly.pdbx_strand_id
1 'polypeptide(L)'
;MAPIESAAMNEPPALLRFGLAPGGLSALRRHDLLSAKRGRILKSTLALLDTTDRRFAAAGWLCLALDDTEGKRIVTLPVSGLPLAPAPALDEVGDLEKLAEGTQSGHIYSLRQDGHAIMLQGYKVQLKSGKRSAVYEALTLQAPAEAGAAVDAMAGDLVRELPLRWTGAAPLIQAAAALDLVEPQSLRAAGLDFDPPDDASAAVVLAAIGRHCLAQFDANLLPVLRDRNAEGVHQMRVALRRLRSAIGVFSAMLDDSALNPLLDDLRWLGAPLGRKRDLDVFLTETLTPLRSLPDAPKRLQHLATILEDRRVSAQEALDAALNAPRLAAMRLGLNRFLSAVEAGDAAVLSDTALASAPAADFASDILHRRRRKVKALGSRHAELDVPELHDLRIRAKKLRYAAEFFRPLFKHRKGSRRFIAALAHLQDCLGMLNDADVGTRLVRDLLPSPDQDPAAAAIAAWFSGRQQVQLAQLGEAWDSFAALRPFWKDRRSS
;
A
#
# COMPACT_ATOMS: atom_id res chain seq x y z
N MET A 1 20.41 -37.63 -13.69
CA MET A 1 20.10 -36.28 -13.19
C MET A 1 19.58 -36.43 -11.77
N ALA A 2 20.46 -36.21 -10.79
CA ALA A 2 20.06 -36.24 -9.39
C ALA A 2 19.13 -35.06 -9.10
N PRO A 3 18.04 -35.26 -8.32
CA PRO A 3 17.16 -34.17 -7.94
C PRO A 3 17.96 -33.18 -7.09
N ILE A 4 17.90 -31.90 -7.48
CA ILE A 4 18.46 -30.81 -6.68
C ILE A 4 17.67 -30.80 -5.37
N GLU A 5 18.39 -31.13 -4.30
CA GLU A 5 17.92 -31.06 -2.93
C GLU A 5 17.26 -29.70 -2.68
N SER A 6 16.07 -29.77 -2.09
CA SER A 6 15.42 -28.68 -1.39
C SER A 6 16.41 -28.09 -0.38
N ALA A 7 17.18 -27.09 -0.81
CA ALA A 7 18.01 -26.29 0.05
C ALA A 7 17.13 -25.78 1.20
N ALA A 8 17.60 -26.02 2.43
CA ALA A 8 17.00 -25.52 3.66
C ALA A 8 16.51 -24.08 3.45
N MET A 9 15.34 -23.75 4.02
CA MET A 9 14.76 -22.40 4.01
C MET A 9 15.74 -21.37 4.56
N ASN A 10 16.66 -20.89 3.72
CA ASN A 10 17.44 -19.70 3.96
C ASN A 10 16.47 -18.53 3.87
N GLU A 11 16.43 -17.70 4.90
CA GLU A 11 15.67 -16.45 4.85
C GLU A 11 16.03 -15.67 3.57
N PRO A 12 15.04 -15.05 2.90
CA PRO A 12 15.31 -14.31 1.68
C PRO A 12 16.32 -13.19 1.96
N PRO A 13 17.26 -12.92 1.02
CA PRO A 13 18.28 -11.91 1.22
C PRO A 13 17.67 -10.53 1.46
N ALA A 14 18.35 -9.70 2.25
CA ALA A 14 18.01 -8.30 2.36
C ALA A 14 18.20 -7.64 0.98
N LEU A 15 17.10 -7.15 0.39
CA LEU A 15 17.09 -6.57 -0.94
C LEU A 15 16.32 -5.24 -0.93
N LEU A 16 17.02 -4.16 -1.30
CA LEU A 16 16.40 -2.88 -1.61
C LEU A 16 16.54 -2.59 -3.10
N ARG A 17 15.52 -1.95 -3.67
CA ARG A 17 15.47 -1.57 -5.07
C ARG A 17 14.93 -0.16 -5.21
N PHE A 18 15.62 0.63 -5.99
CA PHE A 18 15.25 2.00 -6.34
C PHE A 18 15.25 2.17 -7.85
N GLY A 19 14.26 2.91 -8.34
CA GLY A 19 14.30 3.47 -9.68
C GLY A 19 15.25 4.65 -9.73
N LEU A 20 15.89 4.84 -10.86
CA LEU A 20 16.71 6.00 -11.17
C LEU A 20 15.98 6.84 -12.22
N ALA A 21 16.01 8.17 -12.05
CA ALA A 21 15.63 9.07 -13.13
C ALA A 21 16.57 8.87 -14.34
N PRO A 22 16.15 9.22 -15.57
CA PRO A 22 17.03 9.15 -16.74
C PRO A 22 18.38 9.83 -16.49
N GLY A 23 19.48 9.13 -16.78
CA GLY A 23 20.84 9.60 -16.50
C GLY A 23 21.31 9.35 -15.06
N GLY A 24 20.46 8.76 -14.20
CA GLY A 24 20.79 8.44 -12.81
C GLY A 24 21.90 7.41 -12.69
N LEU A 25 22.06 6.50 -13.65
CA LEU A 25 23.24 5.60 -13.68
C LEU A 25 24.55 6.36 -13.86
N SER A 26 24.55 7.46 -14.63
CA SER A 26 25.74 8.30 -14.77
C SER A 26 26.03 9.09 -13.50
N ALA A 27 25.00 9.56 -12.79
CA ALA A 27 25.16 10.16 -11.46
C ALA A 27 25.72 9.14 -10.46
N LEU A 28 25.16 7.93 -10.42
CA LEU A 28 25.62 6.83 -9.58
C LEU A 28 27.10 6.49 -9.81
N ARG A 29 27.55 6.41 -11.07
CA ARG A 29 28.97 6.13 -11.37
C ARG A 29 29.93 7.22 -10.91
N ARG A 30 29.47 8.47 -10.83
CA ARG A 30 30.27 9.61 -10.35
C ARG A 30 30.25 9.78 -8.83
N HIS A 31 29.38 9.03 -8.16
CA HIS A 31 29.26 9.06 -6.71
C HIS A 31 30.55 8.59 -6.02
N ASP A 32 30.94 9.22 -4.91
CA ASP A 32 32.22 8.94 -4.23
C ASP A 32 32.37 7.48 -3.78
N LEU A 33 31.25 6.83 -3.42
CA LEU A 33 31.21 5.39 -3.12
C LEU A 33 31.72 4.51 -4.27
N LEU A 34 31.58 4.95 -5.52
CA LEU A 34 31.81 4.14 -6.72
C LEU A 34 32.87 4.71 -7.67
N SER A 35 33.16 6.00 -7.63
CA SER A 35 34.01 6.70 -8.60
C SER A 35 35.43 6.13 -8.70
N ALA A 36 35.99 5.67 -7.58
CA ALA A 36 37.30 5.03 -7.51
C ALA A 36 37.27 3.50 -7.67
N LYS A 37 36.08 2.89 -7.86
CA LYS A 37 35.91 1.43 -7.91
C LYS A 37 35.63 0.93 -9.32
N ARG A 38 36.25 -0.20 -9.69
CA ARG A 38 35.97 -0.90 -10.95
C ARG A 38 34.87 -1.92 -10.74
N GLY A 39 33.67 -1.64 -11.26
CA GLY A 39 32.53 -2.57 -11.20
C GLY A 39 32.66 -3.72 -12.21
N ARG A 40 32.14 -4.89 -11.86
CA ARG A 40 31.96 -6.01 -12.79
C ARG A 40 30.83 -5.68 -13.76
N ILE A 41 31.02 -5.94 -15.05
CA ILE A 41 29.99 -5.71 -16.06
C ILE A 41 28.82 -6.67 -15.83
N LEU A 42 27.61 -6.14 -15.83
CA LEU A 42 26.37 -6.90 -15.92
C LEU A 42 25.84 -6.77 -17.34
N LYS A 43 25.62 -7.89 -18.01
CA LYS A 43 25.00 -7.93 -19.34
C LYS A 43 24.19 -9.22 -19.49
N SER A 44 22.92 -9.06 -19.79
CA SER A 44 21.99 -10.15 -20.02
C SER A 44 21.07 -9.78 -21.19
N THR A 45 20.74 -10.75 -22.04
CA THR A 45 19.60 -10.61 -22.95
C THR A 45 18.37 -11.22 -22.32
N LEU A 46 17.21 -10.67 -22.64
CA LEU A 46 15.94 -11.08 -22.05
C LEU A 46 14.83 -11.12 -23.09
N ALA A 47 13.96 -12.11 -23.00
CA ALA A 47 12.75 -12.22 -23.80
C ALA A 47 11.55 -12.40 -22.88
N LEU A 48 10.53 -11.56 -23.05
CA LEU A 48 9.26 -11.75 -22.37
C LEU A 48 8.45 -12.78 -23.13
N LEU A 49 8.05 -13.82 -22.41
CA LEU A 49 7.31 -14.95 -22.91
C LEU A 49 5.91 -14.99 -22.27
N ASP A 50 4.95 -15.53 -22.99
CA ASP A 50 3.64 -15.91 -22.44
C ASP A 50 3.02 -16.96 -23.37
N THR A 51 1.94 -17.60 -22.94
CA THR A 51 1.15 -18.45 -23.83
C THR A 51 0.34 -17.60 -24.81
N THR A 52 -0.13 -18.18 -25.92
CA THR A 52 -1.00 -17.49 -26.90
C THR A 52 -2.23 -16.87 -26.23
N ASP A 53 -2.80 -17.53 -25.23
CA ASP A 53 -3.95 -17.09 -24.42
C ASP A 53 -3.58 -16.26 -23.17
N ARG A 54 -2.31 -15.87 -23.03
CA ARG A 54 -1.80 -14.93 -22.02
C ARG A 54 -1.94 -15.40 -20.56
N ARG A 55 -1.74 -16.70 -20.29
CA ARG A 55 -1.98 -17.32 -18.97
C ARG A 55 -1.10 -16.72 -17.86
N PHE A 56 0.16 -16.39 -18.14
CA PHE A 56 1.03 -15.78 -17.11
C PHE A 56 0.53 -14.39 -16.74
N ALA A 57 0.29 -13.54 -17.74
CA ALA A 57 -0.23 -12.20 -17.48
C ALA A 57 -1.60 -12.23 -16.78
N ALA A 58 -2.49 -13.13 -17.17
CA ALA A 58 -3.80 -13.32 -16.53
C ALA A 58 -3.68 -13.77 -15.07
N ALA A 59 -2.66 -14.58 -14.74
CA ALA A 59 -2.35 -14.99 -13.37
C ALA A 59 -1.58 -13.93 -12.57
N GLY A 60 -1.21 -12.78 -13.16
CA GLY A 60 -0.44 -11.74 -12.50
C GLY A 60 1.06 -12.02 -12.43
N TRP A 61 1.59 -12.78 -13.40
CA TRP A 61 3.00 -13.16 -13.51
C TRP A 61 3.63 -12.70 -14.83
N LEU A 62 4.93 -12.43 -14.81
CA LEU A 62 5.76 -12.35 -16.00
C LEU A 62 6.53 -13.65 -16.15
N CYS A 63 6.63 -14.18 -17.37
CA CYS A 63 7.53 -15.26 -17.74
C CYS A 63 8.65 -14.72 -18.63
N LEU A 64 9.90 -15.02 -18.27
CA LEU A 64 11.08 -14.41 -18.87
C LEU A 64 12.11 -15.47 -19.20
N ALA A 65 12.58 -15.50 -20.45
CA ALA A 65 13.84 -16.15 -20.77
C ALA A 65 14.99 -15.17 -20.56
N LEU A 66 15.96 -15.56 -19.74
CA LEU A 66 17.19 -14.82 -19.47
C LEU A 66 18.36 -15.59 -20.07
N ASP A 67 19.28 -14.87 -20.70
CA ASP A 67 20.55 -15.41 -21.20
C ASP A 67 21.67 -14.48 -20.74
N ASP A 68 22.50 -14.99 -19.82
CA ASP A 68 23.62 -14.27 -19.22
C ASP A 68 24.81 -15.19 -18.96
N THR A 69 25.77 -14.74 -18.15
CA THR A 69 27.01 -15.50 -17.85
C THR A 69 26.78 -16.83 -17.14
N GLU A 70 25.62 -17.03 -16.51
CA GLU A 70 25.25 -18.28 -15.85
C GLU A 70 24.46 -19.22 -16.80
N GLY A 71 24.20 -18.78 -18.04
CA GLY A 71 23.51 -19.53 -19.07
C GLY A 71 22.06 -19.11 -19.27
N LYS A 72 21.34 -19.94 -20.03
CA LYS A 72 19.93 -19.71 -20.37
C LYS A 72 19.02 -20.31 -19.31
N ARG A 73 18.11 -19.49 -18.78
CA ARG A 73 17.10 -19.92 -17.79
C ARG A 73 15.77 -19.21 -17.99
N ILE A 74 14.67 -19.87 -17.64
CA ILE A 74 13.35 -19.26 -17.56
C ILE A 74 13.07 -18.88 -16.11
N VAL A 75 12.59 -17.66 -15.89
CA VAL A 75 12.25 -17.12 -14.57
C VAL A 75 10.85 -16.52 -14.63
N THR A 76 10.09 -16.75 -13.57
CA THR A 76 8.79 -16.10 -13.37
C THR A 76 8.87 -15.04 -12.27
N LEU A 77 8.18 -13.91 -12.47
CA LEU A 77 8.15 -12.80 -11.51
C LEU A 77 6.72 -12.35 -11.25
N PRO A 78 6.29 -12.19 -9.98
CA PRO A 78 4.96 -11.67 -9.69
C PRO A 78 4.90 -10.17 -10.03
N VAL A 79 3.87 -9.77 -10.76
CA VAL A 79 3.70 -8.39 -11.26
C VAL A 79 3.48 -7.39 -10.12
N SER A 80 2.77 -7.80 -9.07
CA SER A 80 2.54 -6.99 -7.87
C SER A 80 3.73 -6.97 -6.90
N GLY A 81 4.83 -7.67 -7.24
CA GLY A 81 5.94 -7.94 -6.32
C GLY A 81 5.63 -9.01 -5.27
N LEU A 82 4.40 -9.53 -5.24
CA LEU A 82 3.94 -10.56 -4.30
C LEU A 82 3.28 -11.72 -5.06
N PRO A 83 3.55 -12.99 -4.72
CA PRO A 83 2.92 -14.14 -5.36
C PRO A 83 1.47 -14.30 -4.87
N LEU A 84 0.54 -13.49 -5.42
CA LEU A 84 -0.88 -13.49 -5.02
C LEU A 84 -1.64 -14.75 -5.47
N ALA A 85 -1.16 -15.39 -6.54
CA ALA A 85 -1.62 -16.65 -7.08
C ALA A 85 -0.40 -17.48 -7.48
N PRO A 86 -0.46 -18.82 -7.54
CA PRO A 86 0.66 -19.62 -8.05
C PRO A 86 0.97 -19.24 -9.51
N ALA A 87 2.25 -19.25 -9.86
CA ALA A 87 2.65 -19.11 -11.25
C ALA A 87 2.16 -20.33 -12.05
N PRO A 88 1.71 -20.16 -13.31
CA PRO A 88 1.49 -21.29 -14.20
C PRO A 88 2.74 -22.16 -14.30
N ALA A 89 2.59 -23.49 -14.19
CA ALA A 89 3.70 -24.43 -14.26
C ALA A 89 4.20 -24.55 -15.71
N LEU A 90 5.51 -24.43 -15.92
CA LEU A 90 6.11 -24.36 -17.26
C LEU A 90 5.91 -25.63 -18.09
N ASP A 91 5.74 -26.77 -17.44
CA ASP A 91 5.46 -28.09 -18.02
C ASP A 91 3.96 -28.33 -18.31
N GLU A 92 3.08 -27.52 -17.72
CA GLU A 92 1.61 -27.61 -17.91
C GLU A 92 1.05 -26.54 -18.86
N VAL A 93 1.89 -25.62 -19.30
CA VAL A 93 1.53 -24.59 -20.29
C VAL A 93 1.92 -25.05 -21.69
N GLY A 94 1.12 -24.67 -22.68
CA GLY A 94 1.43 -24.92 -24.09
C GLY A 94 2.61 -24.08 -24.58
N ASP A 95 2.72 -23.94 -25.89
CA ASP A 95 3.81 -23.19 -26.51
C ASP A 95 3.92 -21.75 -25.99
N LEU A 96 5.16 -21.33 -25.72
CA LEU A 96 5.48 -19.98 -25.29
C LEU A 96 5.84 -19.11 -26.50
N GLU A 97 5.14 -17.99 -26.64
CA GLU A 97 5.39 -17.00 -27.67
C GLU A 97 6.26 -15.86 -27.11
N LYS A 98 7.18 -15.35 -27.95
CA LYS A 98 7.97 -14.17 -27.61
C LYS A 98 7.16 -12.91 -27.87
N LEU A 99 6.78 -12.22 -26.78
CA LEU A 99 6.02 -10.98 -26.82
C LEU A 99 6.89 -9.73 -26.97
N ALA A 100 8.08 -9.80 -26.39
CA ALA A 100 9.05 -8.71 -26.39
C ALA A 100 10.47 -9.24 -26.19
N GLU A 101 11.43 -8.45 -26.64
CA GLU A 101 12.85 -8.72 -26.47
C GLU A 101 13.52 -7.52 -25.82
N GLY A 102 14.62 -7.75 -25.14
CA GLY A 102 15.27 -6.71 -24.38
C GLY A 102 16.64 -7.09 -23.87
N THR A 103 17.21 -6.17 -23.11
CA THR A 103 18.53 -6.30 -22.51
C THR A 103 18.53 -5.71 -21.12
N GLN A 104 19.33 -6.32 -20.24
CA GLN A 104 19.73 -5.74 -18.97
C GLN A 104 21.24 -5.49 -19.03
N SER A 105 21.65 -4.26 -18.75
CA SER A 105 23.07 -3.87 -18.81
C SER A 105 23.42 -2.92 -17.68
N GLY A 106 24.56 -3.12 -17.03
CA GLY A 106 24.93 -2.34 -15.85
C GLY A 106 26.29 -2.70 -15.28
N HIS A 107 26.49 -2.33 -14.02
CA HIS A 107 27.67 -2.66 -13.25
C HIS A 107 27.27 -3.19 -11.87
N ILE A 108 28.04 -4.16 -11.38
CA ILE A 108 27.93 -4.73 -10.04
C ILE A 108 29.17 -4.32 -9.26
N TYR A 109 28.96 -3.84 -8.04
CA TYR A 109 30.00 -3.44 -7.11
C TYR A 109 29.85 -4.25 -5.83
N SER A 110 30.96 -4.73 -5.29
CA SER A 110 31.02 -5.32 -3.96
C SER A 110 31.53 -4.27 -2.99
N LEU A 111 30.67 -3.85 -2.06
CA LEU A 111 30.91 -2.82 -1.07
C LEU A 111 30.92 -3.44 0.33
N ARG A 112 31.37 -2.67 1.32
CA ARG A 112 31.31 -3.05 2.74
C ARG A 112 30.63 -1.96 3.54
N GLN A 113 29.76 -2.35 4.46
CA GLN A 113 29.10 -1.49 5.44
C GLN A 113 28.95 -2.29 6.73
N ASP A 114 29.33 -1.72 7.87
CA ASP A 114 29.21 -2.34 9.19
C ASP A 114 29.76 -3.78 9.26
N GLY A 115 30.86 -4.04 8.54
CA GLY A 115 31.49 -5.37 8.47
C GLY A 115 30.84 -6.37 7.50
N HIS A 116 29.67 -6.07 6.94
CA HIS A 116 28.97 -6.92 5.98
C HIS A 116 29.32 -6.55 4.53
N ALA A 117 29.33 -7.55 3.65
CA ALA A 117 29.47 -7.34 2.21
C ALA A 117 28.10 -7.01 1.60
N ILE A 118 28.03 -5.91 0.84
CA ILE A 118 26.82 -5.47 0.16
C ILE A 118 27.08 -5.45 -1.35
N MET A 119 26.25 -6.16 -2.10
CA MET A 119 26.24 -6.10 -3.54
C MET A 119 25.37 -4.94 -4.01
N LEU A 120 25.98 -3.93 -4.61
CA LEU A 120 25.29 -2.82 -5.26
C LEU A 120 25.26 -3.07 -6.77
N GLN A 121 24.08 -3.05 -7.40
CA GLN A 121 23.95 -3.15 -8.86
C GLN A 121 23.28 -1.89 -9.40
N GLY A 122 23.96 -1.17 -10.29
CA GLY A 122 23.38 -0.09 -11.07
C GLY A 122 23.17 -0.56 -12.49
N TYR A 123 21.92 -0.66 -12.94
CA TYR A 123 21.59 -1.24 -14.24
C TYR A 123 20.44 -0.56 -14.96
N LYS A 124 20.42 -0.73 -16.28
CA LYS A 124 19.35 -0.32 -17.19
C LYS A 124 18.67 -1.56 -17.76
N VAL A 125 17.34 -1.56 -17.79
CA VAL A 125 16.52 -2.50 -18.53
C VAL A 125 15.94 -1.78 -19.74
N GLN A 126 16.05 -2.40 -20.91
CA GLN A 126 15.40 -1.96 -22.14
C GLN A 126 14.57 -3.11 -22.68
N LEU A 127 13.29 -2.87 -22.94
CA LEU A 127 12.36 -3.84 -23.51
C LEU A 127 11.74 -3.25 -24.77
N LYS A 128 11.55 -4.06 -25.81
CA LYS A 128 11.01 -3.68 -27.11
C LYS A 128 9.94 -4.68 -27.54
N SER A 129 8.80 -4.17 -27.98
CA SER A 129 7.72 -4.95 -28.59
C SER A 129 7.23 -4.23 -29.85
N GLY A 130 7.47 -4.83 -31.01
CA GLY A 130 7.25 -4.19 -32.31
C GLY A 130 8.02 -2.88 -32.46
N LYS A 131 7.29 -1.77 -32.67
CA LYS A 131 7.86 -0.42 -32.79
C LYS A 131 7.98 0.33 -31.45
N ARG A 132 7.44 -0.21 -30.37
CA ARG A 132 7.43 0.43 -29.03
C ARG A 132 8.62 -0.06 -28.21
N SER A 133 9.19 0.82 -27.40
CA SER A 133 10.26 0.47 -26.45
C SER A 133 10.12 1.22 -25.14
N ALA A 134 10.49 0.56 -24.04
CA ALA A 134 10.52 1.14 -22.71
C ALA A 134 11.90 0.94 -22.09
N VAL A 135 12.38 1.97 -21.37
CA VAL A 135 13.70 1.98 -20.74
C VAL A 135 13.56 2.44 -19.29
N TYR A 136 14.11 1.67 -18.37
CA TYR A 136 14.13 1.98 -16.94
C TYR A 136 15.54 1.77 -16.39
N GLU A 137 15.98 2.70 -15.57
CA GLU A 137 17.23 2.61 -14.81
C GLU A 137 16.93 2.30 -13.35
N ALA A 138 17.80 1.53 -12.70
CA ALA A 138 17.61 1.14 -11.32
C ALA A 138 18.92 0.89 -10.59
N LEU A 139 18.80 0.95 -9.27
CA LEU A 139 19.81 0.57 -8.30
C LEU A 139 19.23 -0.51 -7.38
N THR A 140 19.98 -1.60 -7.18
CA THR A 140 19.67 -2.60 -6.16
C THR A 140 20.81 -2.70 -5.16
N LEU A 141 20.45 -2.92 -3.89
CA LEU A 141 21.36 -3.27 -2.82
C LEU A 141 20.93 -4.64 -2.31
N GLN A 142 21.85 -5.59 -2.27
CA GLN A 142 21.57 -6.94 -1.81
C GLN A 142 22.65 -7.43 -0.87
N ALA A 143 22.25 -8.06 0.22
CA ALA A 143 23.12 -8.72 1.18
C ALA A 143 22.41 -9.95 1.79
N PRO A 144 23.12 -10.82 2.53
CA PRO A 144 22.48 -11.82 3.38
C PRO A 144 21.42 -11.20 4.31
N ALA A 145 20.44 -11.99 4.76
CA ALA A 145 19.30 -11.51 5.54
C ALA A 145 19.73 -10.77 6.82
N GLU A 146 20.74 -11.30 7.52
CA GLU A 146 21.31 -10.75 8.73
C GLU A 146 21.98 -9.37 8.54
N ALA A 147 22.32 -9.00 7.30
CA ALA A 147 22.93 -7.73 6.96
C ALA A 147 21.91 -6.62 6.62
N GLY A 148 20.62 -6.83 6.91
CA GLY A 148 19.54 -5.90 6.57
C GLY A 148 19.77 -4.47 7.10
N ALA A 149 20.25 -4.32 8.34
CA ALA A 149 20.56 -3.02 8.92
C ALA A 149 21.67 -2.27 8.16
N ALA A 150 22.70 -2.99 7.71
CA ALA A 150 23.79 -2.43 6.91
C ALA A 150 23.30 -2.00 5.52
N VAL A 151 22.40 -2.78 4.90
CA VAL A 151 21.74 -2.41 3.63
C VAL A 151 20.90 -1.14 3.79
N ASP A 152 20.11 -1.05 4.86
CA ASP A 152 19.30 0.12 5.16
C ASP A 152 20.15 1.37 5.44
N ALA A 153 21.28 1.23 6.12
CA ALA A 153 22.22 2.31 6.39
C ALA A 153 22.83 2.87 5.09
N MET A 154 23.38 2.00 4.24
CA MET A 154 23.94 2.39 2.95
C MET A 154 22.88 2.99 2.02
N ALA A 155 21.66 2.45 2.03
CA ALA A 155 20.54 3.03 1.28
C ALA A 155 20.19 4.43 1.79
N GLY A 156 20.29 4.68 3.10
CA GLY A 156 20.03 5.98 3.71
C GLY A 156 20.97 7.07 3.20
N ASP A 157 22.26 6.75 3.04
CA ASP A 157 23.25 7.66 2.46
C ASP A 157 22.94 7.93 0.98
N LEU A 158 22.72 6.87 0.20
CA LEU A 158 22.42 6.98 -1.23
C LEU A 158 21.12 7.73 -1.51
N VAL A 159 20.07 7.57 -0.70
CA VAL A 159 18.81 8.32 -0.85
C VAL A 159 18.99 9.81 -0.59
N ARG A 160 19.94 10.21 0.26
CA ARG A 160 20.27 11.62 0.51
C ARG A 160 21.07 12.25 -0.62
N GLU A 161 21.93 11.46 -1.26
CA GLU A 161 22.93 11.94 -2.21
C GLU A 161 22.53 11.76 -3.68
N LEU A 162 21.60 10.85 -3.97
CA LEU A 162 21.12 10.54 -5.32
C LEU A 162 19.59 10.71 -5.44
N PRO A 163 19.09 11.06 -6.64
CA PRO A 163 17.66 11.20 -6.90
C PRO A 163 16.98 9.83 -7.07
N LEU A 164 17.08 8.98 -6.04
CA LEU A 164 16.47 7.65 -6.01
C LEU A 164 14.95 7.75 -5.91
N ARG A 165 14.25 6.85 -6.60
CA ARG A 165 12.79 6.76 -6.57
C ARG A 165 12.36 5.41 -6.01
N TRP A 166 11.33 5.41 -5.18
CA TRP A 166 10.70 4.17 -4.78
C TRP A 166 9.72 3.72 -5.86
N THR A 167 9.91 2.55 -6.44
CA THR A 167 9.11 2.09 -7.58
C THR A 167 8.09 1.01 -7.23
N GLY A 168 8.20 0.37 -6.06
CA GLY A 168 7.35 -0.75 -5.65
C GLY A 168 7.42 -2.01 -6.54
N ALA A 169 8.06 -1.92 -7.71
CA ALA A 169 8.13 -2.96 -8.73
C ALA A 169 9.54 -3.02 -9.36
N ALA A 170 9.88 -4.18 -9.92
CA ALA A 170 11.11 -4.35 -10.69
C ALA A 170 11.08 -3.51 -11.99
N PRO A 171 12.23 -3.01 -12.49
CA PRO A 171 12.28 -2.20 -13.71
C PRO A 171 11.70 -2.92 -14.93
N LEU A 172 11.85 -4.25 -14.96
CA LEU A 172 11.31 -5.10 -16.00
C LEU A 172 9.78 -5.16 -15.97
N ILE A 173 9.16 -5.16 -14.79
CA ILE A 173 7.71 -5.06 -14.63
C ILE A 173 7.23 -3.69 -15.10
N GLN A 174 7.94 -2.62 -14.74
CA GLN A 174 7.63 -1.27 -15.20
C GLN A 174 7.72 -1.17 -16.73
N ALA A 175 8.77 -1.73 -17.34
CA ALA A 175 8.95 -1.78 -18.79
C ALA A 175 7.85 -2.59 -19.49
N ALA A 176 7.48 -3.75 -18.96
CA ALA A 176 6.40 -4.58 -19.52
C ALA A 176 5.04 -3.87 -19.42
N ALA A 177 4.74 -3.23 -18.28
CA ALA A 177 3.51 -2.47 -18.09
C ALA A 177 3.43 -1.23 -19.00
N ALA A 178 4.55 -0.52 -19.19
CA ALA A 178 4.63 0.62 -20.10
C ALA A 178 4.39 0.25 -21.58
N LEU A 179 4.65 -1.01 -21.95
CA LEU A 179 4.37 -1.57 -23.27
C LEU A 179 3.00 -2.24 -23.38
N ASP A 180 2.16 -2.16 -22.33
CA ASP A 180 0.87 -2.85 -22.21
C ASP A 180 0.99 -4.38 -22.42
N LEU A 181 2.15 -4.94 -22.06
CA LEU A 181 2.39 -6.39 -22.09
C LEU A 181 1.88 -7.07 -20.82
N VAL A 182 1.62 -6.30 -19.77
CA VAL A 182 1.00 -6.76 -18.53
C VAL A 182 0.23 -5.61 -17.91
N GLU A 183 -0.87 -5.89 -17.22
CA GLU A 183 -1.62 -4.88 -16.49
C GLU A 183 -1.51 -5.14 -14.97
N PRO A 184 -0.82 -4.27 -14.22
CA PRO A 184 -0.66 -4.43 -12.78
C PRO A 184 -2.01 -4.25 -12.09
N GLN A 185 -2.46 -5.29 -11.39
CA GLN A 185 -3.73 -5.28 -10.67
C GLN A 185 -3.57 -4.57 -9.32
N SER A 186 -4.59 -3.79 -8.94
CA SER A 186 -4.64 -3.17 -7.61
C SER A 186 -4.78 -4.25 -6.53
N LEU A 187 -3.86 -4.25 -5.57
CA LEU A 187 -3.90 -5.19 -4.46
C LEU A 187 -4.82 -4.64 -3.37
N ARG A 188 -5.96 -5.31 -3.20
CA ARG A 188 -6.85 -5.01 -2.07
C ARG A 188 -6.19 -5.32 -0.74
N ALA A 189 -6.63 -4.61 0.30
CA ALA A 189 -6.30 -4.98 1.67
C ALA A 189 -6.80 -6.40 1.94
N ALA A 190 -5.91 -7.39 1.87
CA ALA A 190 -6.20 -8.71 2.41
C ALA A 190 -6.43 -8.58 3.92
N GLY A 191 -7.20 -9.51 4.48
CA GLY A 191 -7.14 -9.73 5.91
C GLY A 191 -5.66 -9.88 6.31
N LEU A 192 -5.25 -9.24 7.42
CA LEU A 192 -3.96 -9.57 8.00
C LEU A 192 -4.07 -11.01 8.47
N ASP A 193 -3.64 -11.94 7.63
CA ASP A 193 -3.58 -13.35 7.94
C ASP A 193 -2.09 -13.72 7.98
N PHE A 194 -1.38 -13.10 8.92
CA PHE A 194 -0.13 -13.63 9.42
C PHE A 194 -0.44 -14.58 10.58
N ASP A 195 0.48 -15.50 10.85
CA ASP A 195 0.40 -16.39 12.00
C ASP A 195 1.55 -16.05 12.96
N PRO A 196 1.35 -15.09 13.87
CA PRO A 196 2.37 -14.75 14.84
C PRO A 196 2.58 -15.94 15.80
N PRO A 197 3.82 -16.16 16.26
CA PRO A 197 4.08 -17.06 17.39
C PRO A 197 3.20 -16.72 18.60
N ASP A 198 2.87 -17.72 19.42
CA ASP A 198 1.99 -17.52 20.57
C ASP A 198 2.61 -16.62 21.66
N ASP A 199 3.93 -16.51 21.68
CA ASP A 199 4.74 -15.65 22.55
C ASP A 199 5.13 -14.31 21.89
N ALA A 200 4.57 -13.98 20.72
CA ALA A 200 4.89 -12.73 20.03
C ALA A 200 4.61 -11.50 20.91
N SER A 201 5.58 -10.58 20.95
CA SER A 201 5.46 -9.31 21.67
C SER A 201 4.63 -8.28 20.90
N ALA A 202 4.16 -7.23 21.59
CA ALA A 202 3.46 -6.12 20.96
C ALA A 202 4.30 -5.45 19.85
N ALA A 203 5.62 -5.32 20.05
CA ALA A 203 6.56 -4.80 19.06
C ALA A 203 6.60 -5.64 17.77
N VAL A 204 6.76 -6.96 17.89
CA VAL A 204 6.78 -7.89 16.74
C VAL A 204 5.47 -7.79 15.95
N VAL A 205 4.34 -7.72 16.64
CA VAL A 205 3.02 -7.60 15.99
C VAL A 205 2.86 -6.25 15.27
N LEU A 206 3.32 -5.13 15.85
CA LEU A 206 3.32 -3.84 15.16
C LEU A 206 4.18 -3.90 13.89
N ALA A 207 5.39 -4.44 13.98
CA ALA A 207 6.30 -4.56 12.86
C ALA A 207 5.70 -5.40 11.72
N ALA A 208 5.08 -6.54 12.05
CA ALA A 208 4.36 -7.37 11.09
C ALA A 208 3.19 -6.63 10.42
N ILE A 209 2.32 -5.96 11.19
CA ILE A 209 1.21 -5.16 10.64
C ILE A 209 1.73 -4.05 9.73
N GLY A 210 2.79 -3.36 10.15
CA GLY A 210 3.44 -2.30 9.40
C GLY A 210 3.95 -2.81 8.05
N ARG A 211 4.71 -3.93 8.04
CA ARG A 211 5.20 -4.57 6.82
C ARG A 211 4.07 -4.98 5.87
N HIS A 212 2.97 -5.53 6.39
CA HIS A 212 1.81 -5.85 5.55
C HIS A 212 1.17 -4.59 4.93
N CYS A 213 1.07 -3.49 5.68
CA CYS A 213 0.55 -2.23 5.14
C CYS A 213 1.49 -1.67 4.06
N LEU A 214 2.80 -1.75 4.27
CA LEU A 214 3.80 -1.29 3.32
C LEU A 214 3.86 -2.17 2.06
N ALA A 215 3.69 -3.49 2.20
CA ALA A 215 3.57 -4.40 1.06
C ALA A 215 2.32 -4.09 0.21
N GLN A 216 1.19 -3.80 0.85
CA GLN A 216 0.00 -3.32 0.15
C GLN A 216 0.26 -1.99 -0.56
N PHE A 217 0.96 -1.06 0.10
CA PHE A 217 1.33 0.22 -0.49
C PHE A 217 2.20 0.04 -1.73
N ASP A 218 3.27 -0.75 -1.64
CA ASP A 218 4.23 -0.99 -2.72
C ASP A 218 3.54 -1.66 -3.93
N ALA A 219 2.69 -2.66 -3.69
CA ALA A 219 1.95 -3.35 -4.73
C ALA A 219 0.96 -2.45 -5.50
N ASN A 220 0.49 -1.36 -4.89
CA ASN A 220 -0.43 -0.41 -5.52
C ASN A 220 0.25 0.80 -6.16
N LEU A 221 1.56 0.98 -5.99
CA LEU A 221 2.28 2.11 -6.57
C LEU A 221 2.21 2.10 -8.10
N LEU A 222 2.51 0.96 -8.73
CA LEU A 222 2.47 0.85 -10.19
C LEU A 222 1.03 0.98 -10.77
N PRO A 223 -0.01 0.34 -10.19
CA PRO A 223 -1.40 0.60 -10.56
C PRO A 223 -1.79 2.08 -10.52
N VAL A 224 -1.32 2.84 -9.52
CA VAL A 224 -1.59 4.28 -9.40
C VAL A 224 -0.92 5.08 -10.52
N LEU A 225 0.36 4.78 -10.81
CA LEU A 225 1.09 5.42 -11.92
C LEU A 225 0.50 5.10 -13.30
N ARG A 226 -0.26 4.00 -13.43
CA ARG A 226 -0.93 3.61 -14.68
C ARG A 226 -2.24 4.37 -14.92
N ASP A 227 -2.86 4.94 -13.87
CA ASP A 227 -4.17 5.64 -13.87
C ASP A 227 -5.23 4.98 -14.78
N ARG A 228 -5.26 3.64 -14.84
CA ARG A 228 -6.28 2.89 -15.62
C ARG A 228 -7.58 2.72 -14.85
N ASN A 229 -7.52 2.71 -13.52
CA ASN A 229 -8.67 2.61 -12.65
C ASN A 229 -8.45 3.41 -11.36
N ALA A 230 -9.54 3.83 -10.73
CA ALA A 230 -9.50 4.53 -9.44
C ALA A 230 -9.14 3.60 -8.25
N GLU A 231 -9.14 2.27 -8.47
CA GLU A 231 -8.92 1.27 -7.42
C GLU A 231 -7.47 1.26 -6.91
N GLY A 232 -6.50 1.66 -7.74
CA GLY A 232 -5.12 1.84 -7.27
C GLY A 232 -5.02 2.90 -6.16
N VAL A 233 -5.69 4.05 -6.36
CA VAL A 233 -5.55 5.24 -5.50
C VAL A 233 -6.21 5.12 -4.11
N HIS A 234 -7.52 4.87 -3.96
CA HIS A 234 -7.95 3.48 -3.88
C HIS A 234 -7.29 2.76 -2.70
N GLN A 235 -6.70 1.62 -3.04
CA GLN A 235 -6.02 0.74 -2.12
C GLN A 235 -4.73 1.32 -1.54
N MET A 236 -4.01 2.19 -2.26
CA MET A 236 -2.82 2.88 -1.72
C MET A 236 -3.18 3.79 -0.53
N ARG A 237 -4.30 4.55 -0.61
CA ARG A 237 -4.85 5.30 0.53
C ARG A 237 -5.27 4.40 1.67
N VAL A 238 -5.89 3.27 1.37
CA VAL A 238 -6.27 2.29 2.39
C VAL A 238 -5.03 1.82 3.15
N ALA A 239 -3.95 1.46 2.45
CA ALA A 239 -2.68 1.07 3.04
C ALA A 239 -2.10 2.15 3.98
N LEU A 240 -2.00 3.40 3.53
CA LEU A 240 -1.52 4.52 4.35
C LEU A 240 -2.37 4.73 5.60
N ARG A 241 -3.69 4.68 5.45
CA ARG A 241 -4.63 4.88 6.56
C ARG A 241 -4.55 3.74 7.57
N ARG A 242 -4.37 2.49 7.10
CA ARG A 242 -4.16 1.32 7.95
C ARG A 242 -2.84 1.47 8.72
N LEU A 243 -1.74 1.83 8.05
CA LEU A 243 -0.45 2.05 8.69
C LEU A 243 -0.53 3.12 9.79
N ARG A 244 -1.10 4.30 9.49
CA ARG A 244 -1.32 5.36 10.49
C ARG A 244 -2.21 4.92 11.65
N SER A 245 -3.22 4.09 11.38
CA SER A 245 -4.11 3.56 12.41
C SER A 245 -3.40 2.52 13.28
N ALA A 246 -2.51 1.71 12.71
CA ALA A 246 -1.68 0.77 13.45
C ALA A 246 -0.73 1.53 14.37
N ILE A 247 0.03 2.49 13.85
CA ILE A 247 0.87 3.39 14.66
C ILE A 247 0.07 3.99 15.83
N GLY A 248 -1.11 4.55 15.57
CA GLY A 248 -1.96 5.12 16.63
C GLY A 248 -2.60 4.11 17.59
N VAL A 249 -2.59 2.81 17.28
CA VAL A 249 -2.98 1.74 18.23
C VAL A 249 -1.85 1.47 19.21
N PHE A 250 -0.61 1.52 18.74
CA PHE A 250 0.58 1.19 19.51
C PHE A 250 1.32 2.41 20.07
N SER A 251 0.82 3.63 19.84
CA SER A 251 1.53 4.88 20.15
C SER A 251 2.00 5.02 21.60
N ALA A 252 1.37 4.34 22.56
CA ALA A 252 1.78 4.39 23.96
C ALA A 252 3.18 3.78 24.22
N MET A 253 3.69 2.93 23.33
CA MET A 253 5.03 2.34 23.45
C MET A 253 6.07 3.01 22.53
N LEU A 254 5.66 3.97 21.69
CA LEU A 254 6.51 4.56 20.64
C LEU A 254 7.02 5.93 21.07
N ASP A 255 8.29 6.21 20.78
CA ASP A 255 8.86 7.53 21.00
C ASP A 255 8.34 8.56 19.98
N ASP A 256 7.83 9.69 20.47
CA ASP A 256 7.24 10.73 19.63
C ASP A 256 8.29 11.43 18.75
N SER A 257 9.54 11.56 19.20
CA SER A 257 10.60 12.23 18.42
C SER A 257 11.01 11.40 17.20
N ALA A 258 11.08 10.07 17.36
CA ALA A 258 11.29 9.14 16.26
C ALA A 258 10.07 9.05 15.33
N LEU A 259 8.85 9.13 15.89
CA LEU A 259 7.62 8.91 15.14
C LEU A 259 7.13 10.12 14.34
N ASN A 260 7.26 11.34 14.87
CA ASN A 260 6.68 12.55 14.28
C ASN A 260 7.16 12.84 12.84
N PRO A 261 8.46 12.72 12.49
CA PRO A 261 8.91 12.91 11.11
C PRO A 261 8.21 11.96 10.13
N LEU A 262 8.00 10.70 10.52
CA LEU A 262 7.31 9.70 9.70
C LEU A 262 5.83 10.03 9.53
N LEU A 263 5.17 10.53 10.59
CA LEU A 263 3.77 10.99 10.49
C LEU A 263 3.61 12.18 9.56
N ASP A 264 4.61 13.08 9.51
CA ASP A 264 4.61 14.21 8.60
C ASP A 264 4.83 13.79 7.15
N ASP A 265 5.70 12.82 6.88
CA ASP A 265 5.83 12.25 5.54
C ASP A 265 4.56 11.50 5.09
N LEU A 266 3.93 10.73 5.98
CA LEU A 266 2.65 10.09 5.72
C LEU A 266 1.52 11.11 5.48
N ARG A 267 1.61 12.31 6.07
CA ARG A 267 0.68 13.42 5.83
C ARG A 267 0.95 14.08 4.49
N TRP A 268 2.21 14.34 4.17
CA TRP A 268 2.65 14.88 2.89
C TRP A 268 2.13 14.03 1.72
N LEU A 269 2.32 12.70 1.77
CA LEU A 269 1.83 11.81 0.72
C LEU A 269 0.30 11.64 0.73
N GLY A 270 -0.31 11.69 1.92
CA GLY A 270 -1.76 11.55 2.08
C GLY A 270 -2.59 12.65 1.38
N ALA A 271 -2.03 13.85 1.25
CA ALA A 271 -2.70 15.01 0.64
C ALA A 271 -2.98 14.86 -0.87
N PRO A 272 -1.99 14.62 -1.76
CA PRO A 272 -2.26 14.41 -3.19
C PRO A 272 -3.12 13.17 -3.45
N LEU A 273 -2.89 12.07 -2.72
CA LEU A 273 -3.75 10.89 -2.77
C LEU A 273 -5.21 11.24 -2.44
N GLY A 274 -5.43 12.09 -1.43
CA GLY A 274 -6.75 12.58 -1.04
C GLY A 274 -7.46 13.31 -2.14
N ARG A 275 -6.82 14.34 -2.68
CA ARG A 275 -7.38 15.14 -3.76
C ARG A 275 -7.78 14.27 -4.95
N LYS A 276 -6.91 13.35 -5.40
CA LYS A 276 -7.22 12.44 -6.51
C LYS A 276 -8.41 11.52 -6.18
N ARG A 277 -8.40 10.84 -5.03
CA ARG A 277 -9.49 9.92 -4.66
C ARG A 277 -10.82 10.66 -4.50
N ASP A 278 -10.83 11.83 -3.86
CA ASP A 278 -12.07 12.56 -3.60
C ASP A 278 -12.72 12.97 -4.94
N LEU A 279 -11.91 13.37 -5.94
CA LEU A 279 -12.38 13.61 -7.32
C LEU A 279 -12.87 12.32 -8.00
N ASP A 280 -12.12 11.21 -7.90
CA ASP A 280 -12.52 9.92 -8.47
C ASP A 280 -13.86 9.43 -7.88
N VAL A 281 -14.04 9.49 -6.54
CA VAL A 281 -15.31 9.18 -5.85
C VAL A 281 -16.40 10.06 -6.41
N PHE A 282 -16.18 11.38 -6.45
CA PHE A 282 -17.23 12.32 -6.76
C PHE A 282 -17.72 12.17 -8.20
N LEU A 283 -16.80 11.99 -9.16
CA LEU A 283 -17.13 11.76 -10.56
C LEU A 283 -17.90 10.44 -10.76
N THR A 284 -17.46 9.36 -10.13
CA THR A 284 -18.00 8.01 -10.36
C THR A 284 -19.22 7.67 -9.51
N GLU A 285 -19.19 7.97 -8.22
CA GLU A 285 -20.20 7.57 -7.23
C GLU A 285 -21.29 8.65 -7.00
N THR A 286 -21.06 9.89 -7.44
CA THR A 286 -22.01 11.01 -7.27
C THR A 286 -22.50 11.57 -8.62
N LEU A 287 -21.61 12.12 -9.45
CA LEU A 287 -22.03 12.80 -10.68
C LEU A 287 -22.56 11.86 -11.76
N THR A 288 -21.97 10.69 -11.92
CA THR A 288 -22.42 9.73 -12.95
C THR A 288 -23.85 9.25 -12.71
N PRO A 289 -24.24 8.80 -11.50
CA PRO A 289 -25.64 8.51 -11.19
C PRO A 289 -26.57 9.71 -11.36
N LEU A 290 -26.16 10.90 -10.86
CA LEU A 290 -26.98 12.10 -10.95
C LEU A 290 -27.28 12.53 -12.39
N ARG A 291 -26.29 12.44 -13.27
CA ARG A 291 -26.44 12.74 -14.71
C ARG A 291 -27.32 11.75 -15.45
N SER A 292 -27.53 10.56 -14.89
CA SER A 292 -28.36 9.50 -15.48
C SER A 292 -29.84 9.63 -15.11
N LEU A 293 -30.20 10.60 -14.25
CA LEU A 293 -31.60 10.87 -13.89
C LEU A 293 -32.35 11.55 -15.06
N PRO A 294 -33.65 11.26 -15.27
CA PRO A 294 -34.43 11.83 -16.38
C PRO A 294 -34.41 13.36 -16.47
N ASP A 295 -34.44 14.04 -15.32
CA ASP A 295 -34.49 15.52 -15.22
C ASP A 295 -33.17 16.12 -14.69
N ALA A 296 -32.04 15.48 -15.00
CA ALA A 296 -30.73 15.94 -14.54
C ALA A 296 -30.41 17.37 -15.07
N PRO A 297 -30.01 18.32 -14.21
CA PRO A 297 -29.62 19.65 -14.65
C PRO A 297 -28.47 19.61 -15.67
N LYS A 298 -28.63 20.27 -16.82
CA LYS A 298 -27.58 20.38 -17.86
C LYS A 298 -26.24 20.89 -17.32
N ARG A 299 -26.29 21.71 -16.25
CA ARG A 299 -25.11 22.27 -15.57
C ARG A 299 -24.21 21.19 -14.94
N LEU A 300 -24.74 20.00 -14.62
CA LEU A 300 -23.95 18.85 -14.17
C LEU A 300 -22.95 18.37 -15.24
N GLN A 301 -23.27 18.54 -16.53
CA GLN A 301 -22.35 18.19 -17.61
C GLN A 301 -21.13 19.13 -17.64
N HIS A 302 -21.35 20.43 -17.45
CA HIS A 302 -20.27 21.42 -17.39
C HIS A 302 -19.39 21.21 -16.16
N LEU A 303 -20.01 20.93 -15.01
CA LEU A 303 -19.30 20.60 -13.78
C LEU A 303 -18.44 19.34 -13.93
N ALA A 304 -18.93 18.32 -14.63
CA ALA A 304 -18.16 17.11 -14.91
C ALA A 304 -16.87 17.41 -15.70
N THR A 305 -16.92 18.26 -16.72
CA THR A 305 -15.73 18.67 -17.50
C THR A 305 -14.70 19.36 -16.60
N ILE A 306 -15.12 20.32 -15.77
CA ILE A 306 -14.21 21.04 -14.84
C ILE A 306 -13.55 20.05 -13.86
N LEU A 307 -14.31 19.08 -13.37
CA LEU A 307 -13.82 18.10 -12.40
C LEU A 307 -12.87 17.08 -13.03
N GLU A 308 -13.06 16.71 -14.30
CA GLU A 308 -12.10 15.88 -15.04
C GLU A 308 -10.77 16.61 -15.24
N ASP A 309 -10.79 17.89 -15.60
CA ASP A 309 -9.56 18.69 -15.69
C ASP A 309 -8.82 18.74 -14.34
N ARG A 310 -9.56 18.95 -13.24
CA ARG A 310 -8.99 18.87 -11.89
C ARG A 310 -8.49 17.46 -11.53
N ARG A 311 -9.15 16.40 -12.01
CA ARG A 311 -8.73 15.00 -11.80
C ARG A 311 -7.38 14.74 -12.47
N VAL A 312 -7.19 15.25 -13.69
CA VAL A 312 -5.91 15.20 -14.42
C VAL A 312 -4.82 15.95 -13.65
N SER A 313 -5.05 17.20 -13.26
CA SER A 313 -4.05 17.95 -12.47
C SER A 313 -3.75 17.30 -11.11
N ALA A 314 -4.74 16.66 -10.48
CA ALA A 314 -4.54 15.91 -9.25
C ALA A 314 -3.69 14.64 -9.46
N GLN A 315 -3.84 13.97 -10.61
CA GLN A 315 -3.00 12.84 -11.00
C GLN A 315 -1.56 13.30 -11.26
N GLU A 316 -1.34 14.41 -11.97
CA GLU A 316 0.01 14.96 -12.19
C GLU A 316 0.72 15.31 -10.88
N ALA A 317 0.00 15.93 -9.93
CA ALA A 317 0.54 16.22 -8.61
C ALA A 317 0.83 14.95 -7.79
N LEU A 318 0.03 13.90 -7.96
CA LEU A 318 0.27 12.59 -7.34
C LEU A 318 1.49 11.91 -7.96
N ASP A 319 1.62 11.91 -9.28
CA ASP A 319 2.77 11.34 -9.99
C ASP A 319 4.07 12.05 -9.60
N ALA A 320 4.04 13.38 -9.45
CA ALA A 320 5.18 14.15 -8.96
C ALA A 320 5.58 13.71 -7.54
N ALA A 321 4.62 13.51 -6.63
CA ALA A 321 4.89 13.03 -5.29
C ALA A 321 5.42 11.59 -5.27
N LEU A 322 4.87 10.70 -6.10
CA LEU A 322 5.30 9.29 -6.19
C LEU A 322 6.68 9.12 -6.82
N ASN A 323 7.09 10.05 -7.69
CA ASN A 323 8.42 10.06 -8.29
C ASN A 323 9.45 10.91 -7.51
N ALA A 324 9.06 11.51 -6.39
CA ALA A 324 9.95 12.35 -5.59
C ALA A 324 10.93 11.50 -4.75
N PRO A 325 12.20 11.93 -4.59
CA PRO A 325 13.14 11.28 -3.66
C PRO A 325 12.63 11.19 -2.23
N ARG A 326 11.78 12.14 -1.82
CA ARG A 326 11.09 12.12 -0.52
C ARG A 326 10.29 10.83 -0.29
N LEU A 327 9.69 10.23 -1.33
CA LEU A 327 9.00 8.95 -1.18
C LEU A 327 9.98 7.82 -0.82
N ALA A 328 11.14 7.77 -1.48
CA ALA A 328 12.18 6.78 -1.18
C ALA A 328 12.69 6.93 0.26
N ALA A 329 12.94 8.17 0.69
CA ALA A 329 13.33 8.48 2.07
C ALA A 329 12.26 8.06 3.09
N MET A 330 11.00 8.42 2.85
CA MET A 330 9.89 8.03 3.72
C MET A 330 9.78 6.50 3.82
N ARG A 331 9.82 5.79 2.70
CA ARG A 331 9.60 4.33 2.67
C ARG A 331 10.74 3.55 3.31
N LEU A 332 11.98 4.02 3.14
CA LEU A 332 13.16 3.50 3.84
C LEU A 332 13.11 3.82 5.34
N GLY A 333 12.75 5.04 5.70
CA GLY A 333 12.58 5.46 7.10
C GLY A 333 11.53 4.64 7.84
N LEU A 334 10.39 4.37 7.19
CA LEU A 334 9.35 3.48 7.73
C LEU A 334 9.85 2.04 7.89
N ASN A 335 10.67 1.52 6.95
CA ASN A 335 11.27 0.19 7.09
C ASN A 335 12.18 0.12 8.32
N ARG A 336 13.13 1.06 8.41
CA ARG A 336 14.07 1.16 9.53
C ARG A 336 13.37 1.31 10.87
N PHE A 337 12.32 2.13 10.93
CA PHE A 337 11.53 2.31 12.14
C PHE A 337 10.87 1.00 12.59
N LEU A 338 10.23 0.26 11.67
CA LEU A 338 9.60 -1.02 12.02
C LEU A 338 10.62 -2.07 12.45
N SER A 339 11.80 -2.13 11.80
CA SER A 339 12.89 -3.01 12.20
C SER A 339 13.44 -2.65 13.60
N ALA A 340 13.61 -1.36 13.90
CA ALA A 340 14.06 -0.88 15.20
C ALA A 340 13.04 -1.18 16.31
N VAL A 341 11.75 -1.01 16.03
CA VAL A 341 10.65 -1.39 16.94
C VAL A 341 10.71 -2.89 17.23
N GLU A 342 10.81 -3.73 16.20
CA GLU A 342 10.88 -5.19 16.35
C GLU A 342 12.10 -5.64 17.18
N ALA A 343 13.23 -4.95 17.00
CA ALA A 343 14.45 -5.19 17.75
C ALA A 343 14.41 -4.68 19.20
N GLY A 344 13.35 -3.98 19.62
CA GLY A 344 13.24 -3.42 20.97
C GLY A 344 14.14 -2.21 21.21
N ASP A 345 14.51 -1.48 20.15
CA ASP A 345 15.44 -0.36 20.25
C ASP A 345 14.86 0.81 21.08
N ALA A 346 15.57 1.19 22.13
CA ALA A 346 15.19 2.29 23.03
C ALA A 346 15.17 3.66 22.32
N ALA A 347 15.82 3.81 21.16
CA ALA A 347 15.76 5.04 20.37
C ALA A 347 14.40 5.30 19.72
N VAL A 348 13.56 4.27 19.56
CA VAL A 348 12.23 4.39 18.94
C VAL A 348 11.07 4.03 19.89
N LEU A 349 11.39 3.62 21.12
CA LEU A 349 10.43 3.16 22.11
C LEU A 349 10.42 4.07 23.35
N SER A 350 9.24 4.51 23.76
CA SER A 350 9.03 5.24 25.01
C SER A 350 8.78 4.31 26.20
N ASP A 351 8.33 3.09 25.94
CA ASP A 351 8.02 2.07 26.94
C ASP A 351 8.42 0.68 26.41
N THR A 352 9.63 0.26 26.75
CA THR A 352 10.20 -1.05 26.34
C THR A 352 9.49 -2.22 27.01
N ALA A 353 8.94 -2.03 28.21
CA ALA A 353 8.18 -3.06 28.91
C ALA A 353 6.85 -3.34 28.21
N LEU A 354 6.13 -2.30 27.79
CA LEU A 354 4.91 -2.42 27.00
C LEU A 354 5.19 -3.00 25.61
N ALA A 355 6.30 -2.61 24.97
CA ALA A 355 6.72 -3.16 23.69
C ALA A 355 7.02 -4.67 23.76
N SER A 356 7.57 -5.13 24.88
CA SER A 356 7.92 -6.53 25.14
C SER A 356 6.76 -7.35 25.72
N ALA A 357 5.64 -6.72 26.05
CA ALA A 357 4.49 -7.40 26.64
C ALA A 357 3.87 -8.40 25.64
N PRO A 358 3.26 -9.51 26.13
CA PRO A 358 2.56 -10.47 25.28
C PRO A 358 1.49 -9.77 24.42
N ALA A 359 1.56 -9.94 23.11
CA ALA A 359 0.70 -9.20 22.18
C ALA A 359 -0.79 -9.48 22.41
N ALA A 360 -1.16 -10.69 22.85
CA ALA A 360 -2.54 -11.06 23.12
C ALA A 360 -3.14 -10.27 24.30
N ASP A 361 -2.35 -9.99 25.33
CA ASP A 361 -2.78 -9.23 26.50
C ASP A 361 -2.90 -7.74 26.15
N PHE A 362 -1.87 -7.21 25.49
CA PHE A 362 -1.87 -5.87 24.93
C PHE A 362 -3.11 -5.63 24.04
N ALA A 363 -3.39 -6.56 23.13
CA ALA A 363 -4.53 -6.50 22.23
C ALA A 363 -5.87 -6.53 22.99
N SER A 364 -6.01 -7.44 23.95
CA SER A 364 -7.23 -7.62 24.73
C SER A 364 -7.59 -6.35 25.50
N ASP A 365 -6.61 -5.70 26.13
CA ASP A 365 -6.80 -4.45 26.87
C ASP A 365 -7.25 -3.30 25.96
N ILE A 366 -6.64 -3.16 24.79
CA ILE A 366 -7.03 -2.14 23.80
C ILE A 366 -8.45 -2.39 23.30
N LEU A 367 -8.77 -3.63 22.91
CA LEU A 367 -10.09 -4.00 22.40
C LEU A 367 -11.18 -3.79 23.46
N HIS A 368 -10.91 -4.17 24.72
CA HIS A 368 -11.81 -3.94 25.84
C HIS A 368 -12.08 -2.46 26.07
N ARG A 369 -11.04 -1.63 26.19
CA ARG A 369 -11.18 -0.18 26.41
C ARG A 369 -11.93 0.50 25.27
N ARG A 370 -11.59 0.19 24.00
CA ARG A 370 -12.25 0.78 22.83
C ARG A 370 -13.71 0.35 22.72
N ARG A 371 -14.02 -0.94 22.94
CA ARG A 371 -15.42 -1.43 22.95
C ARG A 371 -16.23 -0.74 24.02
N ARG A 372 -15.70 -0.55 25.23
CA ARG A 372 -16.39 0.19 26.31
C ARG A 372 -16.76 1.61 25.88
N LYS A 373 -15.83 2.35 25.26
CA LYS A 373 -16.07 3.72 24.77
C LYS A 373 -17.10 3.78 23.64
N VAL A 374 -17.13 2.79 22.76
CA VAL A 374 -18.17 2.68 21.71
C VAL A 374 -19.52 2.38 22.35
N LYS A 375 -19.61 1.37 23.23
CA LYS A 375 -20.87 1.01 23.92
C LYS A 375 -21.45 2.16 24.74
N ALA A 376 -20.61 2.91 25.45
CA ALA A 376 -21.04 4.02 26.30
C ALA A 376 -21.69 5.16 25.50
N LEU A 377 -21.17 5.47 24.31
CA LEU A 377 -21.72 6.55 23.47
C LEU A 377 -22.88 6.04 22.62
N GLY A 378 -22.72 4.91 21.93
CA GLY A 378 -23.73 4.41 21.01
C GLY A 378 -24.95 3.77 21.68
N SER A 379 -24.94 3.50 23.00
CA SER A 379 -26.16 3.06 23.69
C SER A 379 -27.28 4.09 23.65
N ARG A 380 -26.95 5.37 23.39
CA ARG A 380 -27.90 6.46 23.18
C ARG A 380 -27.94 6.90 21.71
N HIS A 381 -27.57 6.06 20.75
CA HIS A 381 -27.42 6.46 19.33
C HIS A 381 -28.65 7.17 18.73
N ALA A 382 -29.86 6.86 19.22
CA ALA A 382 -31.10 7.50 18.80
C ALA A 382 -31.24 8.98 19.26
N GLU A 383 -30.47 9.39 20.27
CA GLU A 383 -30.50 10.72 20.89
C GLU A 383 -29.30 11.59 20.49
N LEU A 384 -28.33 11.03 19.76
CA LEU A 384 -27.08 11.72 19.45
C LEU A 384 -27.26 12.78 18.37
N ASP A 385 -26.62 13.93 18.56
CA ASP A 385 -26.52 14.96 17.52
C ASP A 385 -25.44 14.61 16.47
N VAL A 386 -25.32 15.45 15.44
CA VAL A 386 -24.35 15.22 14.34
C VAL A 386 -22.89 15.16 14.82
N PRO A 387 -22.39 16.10 15.65
CA PRO A 387 -21.07 15.98 16.28
C PRO A 387 -20.85 14.68 17.07
N GLU A 388 -21.81 14.26 17.88
CA GLU A 388 -21.73 13.03 18.68
C GLU A 388 -21.75 11.77 17.81
N LEU A 389 -22.58 11.74 16.76
CA LEU A 389 -22.56 10.66 15.76
C LEU A 389 -21.20 10.58 15.03
N HIS A 390 -20.59 11.73 14.75
CA HIS A 390 -19.23 11.79 14.19
C HIS A 390 -18.18 11.23 15.16
N ASP A 391 -18.26 11.53 16.45
CA ASP A 391 -17.37 10.94 17.45
C ASP A 391 -17.60 9.42 17.59
N LEU A 392 -18.86 8.96 17.57
CA LEU A 392 -19.20 7.53 17.56
C LEU A 392 -18.57 6.83 16.35
N ARG A 393 -18.64 7.43 15.16
CA ARG A 393 -17.98 6.93 13.95
C ARG A 393 -16.48 6.78 14.13
N ILE A 394 -15.81 7.80 14.67
CA ILE A 394 -14.35 7.75 14.91
C ILE A 394 -14.01 6.61 15.89
N ARG A 395 -14.77 6.48 16.98
CA ARG A 395 -14.55 5.41 17.98
C ARG A 395 -14.79 4.03 17.38
N ALA A 396 -15.86 3.84 16.62
CA ALA A 396 -16.17 2.59 15.92
C ALA A 396 -15.05 2.23 14.92
N LYS A 397 -14.57 3.21 14.14
CA LYS A 397 -13.44 3.05 13.21
C LYS A 397 -12.16 2.61 13.91
N LYS A 398 -11.81 3.27 15.02
CA LYS A 398 -10.66 2.88 15.85
C LYS A 398 -10.82 1.46 16.39
N LEU A 399 -12.01 1.07 16.85
CA LEU A 399 -12.26 -0.29 17.31
C LEU A 399 -12.15 -1.32 16.19
N ARG A 400 -12.70 -1.05 15.00
CA ARG A 400 -12.62 -1.95 13.85
C ARG A 400 -11.18 -2.19 13.42
N TYR A 401 -10.37 -1.13 13.28
CA TYR A 401 -8.96 -1.32 12.92
C TYR A 401 -8.19 -2.14 13.96
N ALA A 402 -8.39 -1.87 15.25
CA ALA A 402 -7.78 -2.71 16.29
C ALA A 402 -8.23 -4.17 16.17
N ALA A 403 -9.53 -4.42 15.93
CA ALA A 403 -10.06 -5.76 15.76
C ALA A 403 -9.49 -6.45 14.51
N GLU A 404 -9.32 -5.75 13.40
CA GLU A 404 -8.69 -6.25 12.18
C GLU A 404 -7.21 -6.59 12.38
N PHE A 405 -6.47 -5.73 13.07
CA PHE A 405 -5.05 -5.89 13.36
C PHE A 405 -4.76 -7.05 14.31
N PHE A 406 -5.55 -7.19 15.36
CA PHE A 406 -5.33 -8.21 16.38
C PHE A 406 -6.06 -9.52 16.14
N ARG A 407 -6.94 -9.59 15.12
CA ARG A 407 -7.65 -10.82 14.76
C ARG A 407 -6.74 -12.05 14.71
N PRO A 408 -5.51 -11.99 14.14
CA PRO A 408 -4.62 -13.14 14.07
C PRO A 408 -4.24 -13.77 15.41
N LEU A 409 -4.22 -12.98 16.48
CA LEU A 409 -3.80 -13.40 17.82
C LEU A 409 -4.82 -14.31 18.53
N PHE A 410 -6.03 -14.45 17.99
CA PHE A 410 -7.12 -15.17 18.67
C PHE A 410 -7.63 -16.36 17.86
N LYS A 411 -7.99 -17.44 18.56
CA LYS A 411 -8.47 -18.71 17.96
C LYS A 411 -9.82 -18.56 17.26
N HIS A 412 -10.71 -17.71 17.77
CA HIS A 412 -12.10 -17.61 17.30
C HIS A 412 -12.26 -16.78 16.00
N ARG A 413 -11.68 -17.28 14.89
CA ARG A 413 -11.63 -16.61 13.57
C ARG A 413 -13.02 -16.29 13.00
N LYS A 414 -14.03 -17.14 13.23
CA LYS A 414 -15.40 -16.89 12.76
C LYS A 414 -16.06 -15.72 13.49
N GLY A 415 -15.91 -15.64 14.81
CA GLY A 415 -16.50 -14.53 15.58
C GLY A 415 -15.79 -13.21 15.37
N SER A 416 -14.47 -13.21 15.17
CA SER A 416 -13.74 -11.98 14.82
C SER A 416 -14.18 -11.42 13.47
N ARG A 417 -14.37 -12.26 12.44
CA ARG A 417 -14.94 -11.83 11.16
C ARG A 417 -16.34 -11.24 11.31
N ARG A 418 -17.23 -11.90 12.08
CA ARG A 418 -18.59 -11.38 12.37
C ARG A 418 -18.54 -10.04 13.11
N PHE A 419 -17.65 -9.90 14.08
CA PHE A 419 -17.46 -8.67 14.85
C PHE A 419 -16.96 -7.50 13.98
N ILE A 420 -15.96 -7.76 13.14
CA ILE A 420 -15.44 -6.77 12.18
C ILE A 420 -16.51 -6.38 11.16
N ALA A 421 -17.27 -7.35 10.63
CA ALA A 421 -18.35 -7.09 9.68
C ALA A 421 -19.47 -6.23 10.29
N ALA A 422 -19.90 -6.50 11.53
CA ALA A 422 -20.88 -5.68 12.22
C ALA A 422 -20.37 -4.24 12.45
N LEU A 423 -19.09 -4.09 12.81
CA LEU A 423 -18.47 -2.76 12.93
C LEU A 423 -18.32 -2.03 11.59
N ALA A 424 -18.09 -2.76 10.50
CA ALA A 424 -18.07 -2.20 9.16
C ALA A 424 -19.46 -1.67 8.79
N HIS A 425 -20.50 -2.47 8.98
CA HIS A 425 -21.88 -2.06 8.73
C HIS A 425 -22.31 -0.85 9.58
N LEU A 426 -21.97 -0.84 10.88
CA LEU A 426 -22.20 0.31 11.76
C LEU A 426 -21.47 1.57 11.24
N GLN A 427 -20.25 1.43 10.75
CA GLN A 427 -19.50 2.55 10.17
C GLN A 427 -20.06 3.02 8.84
N ASP A 428 -20.59 2.12 8.02
CA ASP A 428 -21.22 2.47 6.75
C ASP A 428 -22.43 3.37 7.04
N CYS A 429 -23.29 3.00 8.01
CA CYS A 429 -24.43 3.82 8.43
C CYS A 429 -24.01 5.19 8.98
N LEU A 430 -22.90 5.25 9.73
CA LEU A 430 -22.36 6.50 10.29
C LEU A 430 -21.53 7.32 9.28
N GLY A 431 -21.08 6.69 8.19
CA GLY A 431 -20.03 7.19 7.29
C GLY A 431 -20.44 8.43 6.52
N MET A 432 -21.73 8.58 6.21
CA MET A 432 -22.22 9.61 5.29
C MET A 432 -22.31 11.02 5.85
N LEU A 433 -22.15 11.20 7.17
CA LEU A 433 -21.90 12.53 7.74
C LEU A 433 -20.65 13.20 7.13
N ASN A 434 -19.70 12.38 6.68
CA ASN A 434 -18.46 12.86 6.06
C ASN A 434 -18.57 13.05 4.55
N ASP A 435 -19.35 12.20 3.87
CA ASP A 435 -19.45 12.23 2.41
C ASP A 435 -20.29 13.43 1.94
N ALA A 436 -21.34 13.78 2.68
CA ALA A 436 -22.13 15.00 2.45
C ALA A 436 -21.28 16.27 2.61
N ASP A 437 -20.42 16.33 3.64
CA ASP A 437 -19.53 17.48 3.88
C ASP A 437 -18.46 17.61 2.79
N VAL A 438 -17.85 16.50 2.36
CA VAL A 438 -16.86 16.48 1.28
C VAL A 438 -17.50 16.91 -0.04
N GLY A 439 -18.65 16.34 -0.41
CA GLY A 439 -19.36 16.69 -1.65
C GLY A 439 -19.81 18.15 -1.66
N THR A 440 -20.35 18.66 -0.56
CA THR A 440 -20.80 20.05 -0.44
C THR A 440 -19.63 21.04 -0.49
N ARG A 441 -18.48 20.69 0.11
CA ARG A 441 -17.27 21.52 0.04
C ARG A 441 -16.71 21.60 -1.37
N LEU A 442 -16.60 20.46 -2.07
CA LEU A 442 -16.17 20.40 -3.47
C LEU A 442 -17.01 21.33 -4.35
N VAL A 443 -18.34 21.25 -4.22
CA VAL A 443 -19.29 22.08 -4.97
C VAL A 443 -19.12 23.58 -4.65
N ARG A 444 -18.95 23.94 -3.37
CA ARG A 444 -18.71 25.32 -2.93
C ARG A 444 -17.42 25.90 -3.48
N ASP A 445 -16.36 25.10 -3.53
CA ASP A 445 -15.04 25.51 -4.04
C ASP A 445 -15.00 25.59 -5.58
N LEU A 446 -16.04 25.10 -6.26
CA LEU A 446 -16.13 25.00 -7.72
C LEU A 446 -17.07 26.02 -8.34
N LEU A 447 -18.12 26.42 -7.61
CA LEU A 447 -19.19 27.24 -8.16
C LEU A 447 -19.14 28.65 -7.56
N PRO A 448 -19.14 29.71 -8.39
CA PRO A 448 -19.06 31.09 -7.91
C PRO A 448 -20.29 31.52 -7.11
N SER A 449 -21.44 30.85 -7.28
CA SER A 449 -22.66 31.08 -6.51
C SER A 449 -23.40 29.76 -6.31
N PRO A 450 -22.95 28.91 -5.36
CA PRO A 450 -23.49 27.56 -5.15
C PRO A 450 -24.99 27.57 -4.80
N ASP A 451 -25.43 28.54 -4.01
CA ASP A 451 -26.82 28.62 -3.51
C ASP A 451 -27.85 28.90 -4.62
N GLN A 452 -27.40 29.34 -5.79
CA GLN A 452 -28.24 29.63 -6.97
C GLN A 452 -27.99 28.64 -8.11
N ASP A 453 -27.19 27.59 -7.88
CA ASP A 453 -26.81 26.63 -8.92
C ASP A 453 -27.67 25.36 -8.85
N PRO A 454 -28.47 25.05 -9.89
CA PRO A 454 -29.24 23.81 -9.96
C PRO A 454 -28.42 22.52 -9.78
N ALA A 455 -27.15 22.51 -10.20
CA ALA A 455 -26.27 21.37 -9.98
C ALA A 455 -25.92 21.20 -8.50
N ALA A 456 -25.63 22.31 -7.79
CA ALA A 456 -25.36 22.28 -6.35
C ALA A 456 -26.58 21.79 -5.56
N ALA A 457 -27.78 22.27 -5.92
CA ALA A 457 -29.03 21.82 -5.31
C ALA A 457 -29.27 20.32 -5.52
N ALA A 458 -29.06 19.81 -6.74
CA ALA A 458 -29.20 18.38 -7.04
C ALA A 458 -28.20 17.51 -6.24
N ILE A 459 -26.96 17.97 -6.10
CA ILE A 459 -25.92 17.27 -5.33
C ILE A 459 -26.24 17.28 -3.83
N ALA A 460 -26.71 18.42 -3.29
CA ALA A 460 -27.15 18.49 -1.89
C ALA A 460 -28.33 17.55 -1.62
N ALA A 461 -29.31 17.51 -2.52
CA ALA A 461 -30.46 16.59 -2.44
C ALA A 461 -30.01 15.12 -2.49
N TRP A 462 -29.05 14.78 -3.34
CA TRP A 462 -28.46 13.42 -3.42
C TRP A 462 -27.90 12.96 -2.07
N PHE A 463 -27.06 13.79 -1.44
CA PHE A 463 -26.45 13.45 -0.16
C PHE A 463 -27.48 13.40 0.97
N SER A 464 -28.45 14.33 0.99
CA SER A 464 -29.52 14.34 1.98
C SER A 464 -30.41 13.08 1.90
N GLY A 465 -30.83 12.69 0.69
CA GLY A 465 -31.65 11.50 0.49
C GLY A 465 -30.94 10.22 0.92
N ARG A 466 -29.65 10.07 0.57
CA ARG A 466 -28.84 8.94 1.06
C ARG A 466 -28.76 8.95 2.59
N GLN A 467 -28.49 10.10 3.20
CA GLN A 467 -28.31 10.24 4.66
C GLN A 467 -29.53 9.70 5.42
N GLN A 468 -30.75 10.00 4.96
CA GLN A 468 -31.97 9.50 5.58
C GLN A 468 -32.07 7.97 5.53
N VAL A 469 -31.80 7.36 4.38
CA VAL A 469 -31.88 5.89 4.20
C VAL A 469 -30.93 5.14 5.14
N GLN A 470 -29.70 5.64 5.31
CA GLN A 470 -28.71 4.96 6.15
C GLN A 470 -28.89 5.21 7.64
N LEU A 471 -29.30 6.42 8.05
CA LEU A 471 -29.62 6.68 9.45
C LEU A 471 -30.82 5.84 9.92
N ALA A 472 -31.76 5.53 9.01
CA ALA A 472 -32.85 4.61 9.32
C ALA A 472 -32.37 3.18 9.67
N GLN A 473 -31.19 2.76 9.18
CA GLN A 473 -30.60 1.46 9.47
C GLN A 473 -29.68 1.47 10.71
N LEU A 474 -29.41 2.65 11.29
CA LEU A 474 -28.45 2.79 12.39
C LEU A 474 -28.83 1.97 13.62
N GLY A 475 -30.13 1.91 13.96
CA GLY A 475 -30.62 1.14 15.11
C GLY A 475 -30.35 -0.36 14.96
N GLU A 476 -30.71 -0.94 13.81
CA GLU A 476 -30.46 -2.35 13.52
C GLU A 476 -28.96 -2.67 13.50
N ALA A 477 -28.16 -1.81 12.86
CA ALA A 477 -26.71 -1.95 12.82
C ALA A 477 -26.08 -1.90 14.23
N TRP A 478 -26.60 -1.01 15.08
CA TRP A 478 -26.19 -0.90 16.47
C TRP A 478 -26.53 -2.15 17.27
N ASP A 479 -27.77 -2.63 17.22
CA ASP A 479 -28.24 -3.78 17.99
C ASP A 479 -27.47 -5.05 17.58
N SER A 480 -27.26 -5.22 16.28
CA SER A 480 -26.45 -6.29 15.72
C SER A 480 -25.02 -6.29 16.28
N PHE A 481 -24.39 -5.12 16.39
CA PHE A 481 -23.07 -5.00 17.01
C PHE A 481 -23.12 -5.20 18.54
N ALA A 482 -24.10 -4.61 19.22
CA ALA A 482 -24.20 -4.60 20.68
C ALA A 482 -24.42 -5.99 21.27
N ALA A 483 -25.13 -6.86 20.54
CA ALA A 483 -25.38 -8.27 20.87
C ALA A 483 -24.14 -9.16 20.75
N LEU A 484 -23.13 -8.77 19.97
CA LEU A 484 -21.95 -9.60 19.75
C LEU A 484 -21.06 -9.69 21.00
N ARG A 485 -20.67 -10.94 21.31
CA ARG A 485 -19.70 -11.25 22.35
C ARG A 485 -18.29 -10.88 21.87
N PRO A 486 -17.42 -10.36 22.76
CA PRO A 486 -16.01 -10.12 22.44
C PRO A 486 -15.32 -11.42 22.02
N PHE A 487 -14.64 -11.42 20.87
CA PHE A 487 -13.95 -12.62 20.35
C PHE A 487 -12.59 -12.87 21.02
N TRP A 488 -12.09 -11.90 21.78
CA TRP A 488 -10.79 -11.94 22.47
C TRP A 488 -10.89 -12.45 23.92
N LYS A 489 -11.94 -13.22 24.24
CA LYS A 489 -12.07 -13.90 25.55
C LYS A 489 -11.40 -15.27 25.59
N ASP A 490 -11.25 -15.93 24.44
CA ASP A 490 -10.67 -17.27 24.32
C ASP A 490 -9.26 -17.16 23.72
N ARG A 491 -8.25 -17.26 24.59
CA ARG A 491 -6.83 -17.18 24.22
C ARG A 491 -6.41 -18.36 23.34
N ARG A 492 -5.32 -18.20 22.57
CA ARG A 492 -4.55 -19.38 22.17
C ARG A 492 -3.96 -19.97 23.45
N SER A 493 -4.41 -21.16 23.84
CA SER A 493 -3.76 -21.92 24.91
C SER A 493 -2.32 -22.16 24.50
N SER A 494 -1.40 -21.70 25.34
CA SER A 494 0.02 -22.04 25.36
C SER A 494 0.27 -23.53 25.18
#